data_AF-A0A831YF60-F1
#
_entry.id   AF-A0A831YF60-F1
#
_cell.length_a   1.000
_cell.length_b   1.000
_cell.length_c   1.000
_cell.angle_alpha   90.00
_cell.angle_beta   90.00
_cell.angle_gamma   90.00
#
_symmetry.space_group_name_H-M   'P 1'
#
loop_
_entity.id
_entity.type
_entity.pdbx_description
1 polymer ?
#
loop_
_entity_poly.entity_id
_entity_poly.type
_entity_poly.pdbx_seq_one_letter_code
_entity_poly.pdbx_strand_id
1 'polypeptide(L)' 'MEKYQLTLNNLWKYIKEIFGDVEVAHLPPHGNDIRFTYAKEYERTPRLADGLGDRERHG' A
#
# COMPACT_ATOMS: atom_id res chain seq x y z
N MET A 1 15.13 12.08 -23.00
CA MET A 1 14.82 11.96 -21.55
C MET A 1 13.65 11.00 -21.41
N GLU A 2 13.79 9.94 -20.61
CA GLU A 2 12.65 9.12 -20.22
C GLU A 2 11.67 9.98 -19.41
N LYS A 3 10.39 9.97 -19.82
CA LYS A 3 9.32 10.57 -19.03
C LYS A 3 8.90 9.55 -17.99
N TYR A 4 9.29 9.76 -16.74
CA TYR A 4 8.71 9.02 -15.62
C TYR A 4 7.24 9.37 -15.52
N GLN A 5 6.38 8.38 -15.73
CA GLN A 5 4.94 8.55 -15.53
C GLN A 5 4.70 8.56 -14.02
N LEU A 6 4.46 9.75 -13.47
CA LEU A 6 4.16 9.95 -12.05
C LEU A 6 2.76 9.40 -11.77
N THR A 7 2.69 8.12 -11.43
CA THR A 7 1.47 7.46 -10.98
C THR A 7 1.62 7.12 -9.51
N LEU A 8 0.49 7.08 -8.78
CA LEU A 8 0.46 6.61 -7.40
C LEU A 8 1.05 5.19 -7.27
N ASN A 9 0.82 4.32 -8.27
CA ASN A 9 1.39 2.98 -8.28
C ASN A 9 2.92 2.99 -8.40
N ASN A 10 3.48 3.82 -9.28
CA ASN A 10 4.93 3.94 -9.43
C ASN A 10 5.59 4.54 -8.20
N LEU A 11 4.95 5.53 -7.55
CA LEU A 11 5.40 6.06 -6.26
C LEU A 11 5.37 4.99 -5.17
N TRP A 12 4.30 4.19 -5.11
CA TRP A 12 4.17 3.13 -4.12
C TRP A 12 5.21 2.03 -4.29
N LYS A 13 5.52 1.65 -5.54
CA LYS A 13 6.62 0.74 -5.87
C LYS A 13 7.98 1.30 -5.43
N TYR A 14 8.26 2.56 -5.71
CA TYR A 14 9.50 3.20 -5.28
C TYR A 14 9.63 3.23 -3.76
N ILE A 15 8.55 3.55 -3.04
CA ILE A 15 8.55 3.54 -1.57
C ILE A 15 8.85 2.14 -1.04
N LYS A 16 8.26 1.08 -1.64
CA LYS A 16 8.59 -0.31 -1.30
C LYS A 16 10.08 -0.61 -1.51
N GLU A 17 10.64 -0.23 -2.67
CA GLU A 17 12.02 -0.53 -3.02
C GLU A 17 13.03 0.12 -2.08
N ILE A 18 12.79 1.37 -1.68
CA ILE A 18 13.73 2.14 -0.84
C ILE A 18 13.49 1.92 0.66
N PHE A 19 12.23 1.79 1.08
CA PHE A 19 11.83 1.77 2.49
C PHE A 19 11.16 0.46 2.92
N GLY A 20 11.33 -0.62 2.14
CA GLY A 20 10.63 -1.88 2.35
C GLY A 20 10.75 -2.47 3.75
N ASP A 21 11.90 -2.27 4.41
CA ASP A 21 12.20 -2.75 5.76
C ASP A 21 11.83 -1.77 6.87
N VAL A 22 11.42 -0.54 6.53
CA VAL A 22 11.02 0.45 7.53
C VAL A 22 9.69 0.02 8.17
N GLU A 23 9.71 -0.06 9.49
CA GLU A 23 8.54 -0.38 10.30
C GLU A 23 7.53 0.77 10.27
N VAL A 24 6.26 0.41 10.11
CA VAL A 24 5.10 1.29 10.13
C VAL A 24 4.18 0.80 11.24
N ALA A 25 3.74 1.73 12.09
CA ALA A 25 2.77 1.46 13.13
C ALA A 25 1.41 2.07 12.76
N HIS A 26 0.38 1.24 12.73
CA HIS A 26 -1.00 1.68 12.71
C HIS A 26 -1.52 1.71 14.15
N LEU A 27 -1.87 2.91 14.61
CA LEU A 27 -2.35 3.19 15.97
C LEU A 27 -3.85 3.46 15.91
N PRO A 28 -4.71 2.42 15.96
CA PRO A 28 -6.15 2.63 15.94
C PRO A 28 -6.60 3.36 17.22
N PRO A 29 -7.69 4.16 17.16
CA PRO A 29 -8.19 4.89 18.33
C PRO A 29 -8.62 3.97 19.49
N HIS A 30 -8.92 2.71 19.18
CA HIS A 30 -9.20 1.64 20.15
C HIS A 30 -8.54 0.34 19.69
N GLY A 31 -8.06 -0.47 20.65
CA GLY A 31 -7.43 -1.76 20.39
C GLY A 31 -5.91 -1.72 20.45
N ASN A 32 -5.28 -2.76 19.91
CA ASN A 32 -3.82 -2.89 19.94
C ASN A 32 -3.17 -2.23 18.72
N ASP A 33 -1.99 -1.68 18.94
CA ASP A 33 -1.11 -1.20 17.88
C ASP A 33 -0.75 -2.35 16.94
N ILE A 34 -0.80 -2.06 15.64
CA ILE A 34 -0.44 -3.01 14.60
C ILE A 34 0.85 -2.53 13.96
N ARG A 35 1.90 -3.35 13.99
CA ARG A 35 3.20 -3.06 13.38
C ARG A 35 3.45 -3.98 12.20
N PHE A 36 3.96 -3.41 11.13
CA PHE A 36 4.34 -4.11 9.90
C PHE A 36 5.40 -3.28 9.18
N THR A 37 5.84 -3.70 7.99
CA THR A 37 6.79 -2.93 7.18
C THR A 37 6.11 -2.33 5.95
N TYR A 38 6.69 -1.30 5.33
CA TYR A 38 6.18 -0.76 4.06
C TYR A 38 6.07 -1.82 2.96
N ALA A 39 6.94 -2.84 2.96
CA ALA A 39 6.82 -3.96 2.03
C ALA A 39 5.51 -4.74 2.22
N LYS A 40 5.11 -5.02 3.46
CA LYS A 40 3.84 -5.69 3.75
C LYS A 40 2.63 -4.83 3.40
N GLU A 41 2.71 -3.52 3.64
CA GLU A 41 1.64 -2.61 3.23
C GLU A 41 1.49 -2.57 1.71
N TYR A 42 2.60 -2.50 0.99
CA TYR A 42 2.59 -2.56 -0.47
C TYR A 42 1.91 -3.83 -0.99
N GLU A 43 2.15 -4.98 -0.38
CA GLU A 43 1.51 -6.24 -0.80
C GLU A 43 0.01 -6.29 -0.50
N ARG A 44 -0.43 -5.55 0.51
CA ARG A 44 -1.83 -5.46 0.91
C ARG A 44 -2.64 -4.51 0.04
N THR A 45 -2.07 -3.39 -0.39
CA THR A 45 -2.80 -2.34 -1.14
C THR A 45 -3.44 -2.84 -2.44
N PRO A 46 -2.76 -3.61 -3.32
CA PRO A 46 -3.37 -4.15 -4.53
C PRO A 46 -4.52 -5.10 -4.24
N ARG A 47 -4.38 -5.97 -3.22
CA ARG A 47 -5.44 -6.91 -2.82
C ARG A 47 -6.71 -6.19 -2.34
N LEU A 48 -6.55 -5.07 -1.63
CA LEU A 48 -7.66 -4.23 -1.22
C LEU A 48 -8.31 -3.51 -2.41
N ALA A 49 -7.50 -3.01 -3.34
CA ALA A 49 -7.99 -2.36 -4.56
C ALA A 49 -8.78 -3.34 -5.45
N ASP A 50 -8.29 -4.57 -5.61
CA ASP A 50 -8.97 -5.64 -6.35
C ASP A 50 -10.34 -5.95 -5.72
N GLY A 51 -10.38 -6.13 -4.39
CA GLY A 51 -11.63 -6.36 -3.67
C GLY A 51 -12.63 -5.19 -3.73
N LEU A 52 -12.15 -3.95 -3.87
CA LEU A 52 -12.99 -2.77 -4.06
C LEU A 52 -13.60 -2.73 -5.46
N GLY A 53 -12.80 -3.01 -6.50
CA GLY A 53 -13.26 -3.07 -7.88
C GLY A 53 -14.25 -4.21 -8.16
N ASP A 54 -14.14 -5.32 -7.43
CA ASP A 54 -15.11 -6.42 -7.51
C ASP A 54 -16.46 -6.05 -6.87
N ARG A 55 -16.43 -5.26 -5.79
CA ARG A 55 -17.66 -4.75 -5.15
C ARG A 55 -18.40 -3.76 -6.04
N GLU A 56 -17.70 -2.91 -6.79
CA GLU A 56 -18.30 -1.95 -7.73
C GLU A 56 -18.91 -2.62 -8.96
N ARG A 57 -18.38 -3.78 -9.39
CA ARG A 57 -18.88 -4.52 -10.56
C ARG A 57 -20.11 -5.40 -10.27
N HIS A 58 -20.39 -5.69 -9.00
CA HIS A 58 -21.47 -6.59 -8.58
C HIS A 58 -22.49 -5.94 -7.64
N GLY A 59 -22.44 -4.61 -7.47
CA GLY A 59 -23.36 -3.81 -6.65
C GLY A 59 -24.51 -3.18 -7.43
#